data_AF-A0AA96PHY1-F1
#
_entry.id   AF-A0AA96PHY1-F1
#
_cell.length_a   1.000
_cell.length_b   1.000
_cell.length_c   1.000
_cell.angle_alpha   90.00
_cell.angle_beta   90.00
_cell.angle_gamma   90.00
#
_symmetry.space_group_name_H-M   'P 1'
#
loop_
_entity.id
_entity.type
_entity.pdbx_description
1 polymer ?
#
loop_
_entity_poly.entity_id
_entity_poly.type
_entity_poly.pdbx_seq_one_letter_code
_entity_poly.pdbx_strand_id
1 'polypeptide(L)'
;MKWVAVMAAAMAISSAASGQTLKLMDLKEVDPAMLKDIYGAWELQDAKGSKRCRVVLKSDSTIGGSQIDVAKDCARTFPVMDEITAWRLYEGWTIGFADATRKLRIQFSTPDNRYVAEPETDGIFTIVKK
;
A
#
# COMPACT_ATOMS: atom_id res chain seq x y z
N MET A 1 -48.44 -7.20 -42.56
CA MET A 1 -47.85 -7.84 -41.37
C MET A 1 -46.59 -7.05 -41.02
N LYS A 2 -46.59 -6.12 -40.03
CA LYS A 2 -46.14 -6.33 -38.63
C LYS A 2 -44.94 -7.30 -38.61
N TRP A 3 -43.75 -6.94 -38.16
CA TRP A 3 -43.42 -6.60 -36.77
C TRP A 3 -42.38 -5.46 -36.64
N VAL A 4 -42.66 -4.54 -35.71
CA VAL A 4 -41.72 -3.54 -35.18
C VAL A 4 -41.06 -4.19 -33.96
N ALA A 5 -39.74 -4.26 -33.91
CA ALA A 5 -39.00 -4.55 -32.68
C ALA A 5 -38.13 -3.33 -32.36
N VAL A 6 -38.65 -2.46 -31.50
CA VAL A 6 -37.88 -1.37 -30.91
C VAL A 6 -36.96 -2.01 -29.86
N MET A 7 -35.69 -2.24 -30.20
CA MET A 7 -34.68 -2.56 -29.20
C MET A 7 -34.32 -1.27 -28.46
N ALA A 8 -34.84 -1.11 -27.25
CA ALA A 8 -34.33 -0.13 -26.30
C ALA A 8 -32.95 -0.62 -25.82
N ALA A 9 -31.89 -0.04 -26.39
CA ALA A 9 -30.53 -0.23 -25.90
C ALA A 9 -30.36 0.57 -24.60
N ALA A 10 -30.65 -0.05 -23.46
CA ALA A 10 -30.24 0.49 -22.17
C ALA A 10 -28.71 0.40 -22.07
N MET A 11 -28.04 1.54 -22.19
CA MET A 11 -26.60 1.67 -21.95
C MET A 11 -26.30 1.38 -20.47
N ALA A 12 -25.78 0.20 -20.18
CA ALA A 12 -25.12 -0.07 -18.91
C ALA A 12 -23.73 0.59 -18.97
N ILE A 13 -23.60 1.79 -18.41
CA ILE A 13 -22.30 2.41 -18.16
C ILE A 13 -21.69 1.64 -16.98
N SER A 14 -20.96 0.57 -17.28
CA SER A 14 -20.11 -0.10 -16.29
C SER A 14 -18.99 0.87 -15.91
N SER A 15 -19.18 1.64 -14.84
CA SER A 15 -18.09 2.35 -14.19
C SER A 15 -17.15 1.28 -13.63
N ALA A 16 -16.16 0.86 -14.43
CA ALA A 16 -14.97 0.23 -13.90
C ALA A 16 -14.31 1.29 -13.00
N ALA A 17 -14.58 1.25 -11.70
CA ALA A 17 -13.62 1.75 -10.74
C ALA A 17 -12.36 0.94 -11.03
N SER A 18 -11.38 1.56 -11.69
CA SER A 18 -10.07 0.96 -11.98
C SER A 18 -9.29 0.80 -10.67
N GLY A 19 -9.81 0.00 -9.75
CA GLY A 19 -9.04 -0.57 -8.66
C GLY A 19 -8.20 -1.67 -9.27
N GLN A 20 -7.00 -1.34 -9.74
CA GLN A 20 -6.01 -2.36 -10.07
C GLN A 20 -5.88 -3.25 -8.83
N THR A 21 -6.27 -4.52 -8.96
CA THR A 21 -6.15 -5.46 -7.86
C THR A 21 -4.66 -5.67 -7.61
N LEU A 22 -4.16 -5.14 -6.50
CA LEU A 22 -2.76 -5.30 -6.15
C LEU A 22 -2.45 -6.77 -5.98
N LYS A 23 -1.54 -7.27 -6.82
CA LYS A 23 -1.08 -8.65 -6.74
C LYS A 23 0.11 -8.73 -5.80
N LEU A 24 -0.04 -9.52 -4.74
CA LEU A 24 1.00 -9.74 -3.75
C LEU A 24 2.14 -10.54 -4.38
N MET A 25 3.40 -10.14 -4.15
CA MET A 25 4.56 -10.91 -4.57
C MET A 25 4.94 -11.95 -3.52
N ASP A 26 5.43 -13.10 -3.98
CA ASP A 26 6.12 -14.07 -3.12
C ASP A 26 7.58 -13.66 -3.01
N LEU A 27 7.98 -13.12 -1.85
CA LEU A 27 9.34 -12.63 -1.62
C LEU A 27 10.40 -13.74 -1.72
N LYS A 28 10.01 -15.02 -1.64
CA LYS A 28 10.96 -16.14 -1.78
C LYS A 28 11.38 -16.38 -3.22
N GLU A 29 10.55 -15.95 -4.17
CA GLU A 29 10.77 -16.12 -5.61
C GLU A 29 11.46 -14.91 -6.24
N VAL A 30 11.63 -13.81 -5.49
CA VAL A 30 12.33 -12.60 -5.94
C VAL A 30 13.82 -12.71 -5.62
N ASP A 31 14.68 -12.25 -6.54
CA ASP A 31 16.12 -12.19 -6.30
C ASP A 31 16.42 -11.41 -5.00
N PRO A 32 17.10 -12.01 -4.01
CA PRO A 32 17.44 -11.34 -2.75
C PRO A 32 18.18 -10.01 -2.92
N ALA A 33 18.98 -9.86 -3.98
CA ALA A 33 19.68 -8.62 -4.28
C ALA A 33 18.71 -7.46 -4.54
N MET A 34 17.55 -7.74 -5.15
CA MET A 34 16.52 -6.74 -5.40
C MET A 34 15.71 -6.37 -4.15
N LEU A 35 15.62 -7.28 -3.18
CA LEU A 35 14.89 -7.05 -1.93
C LEU A 35 15.72 -6.32 -0.87
N LYS A 36 17.06 -6.35 -1.00
CA LYS A 36 17.98 -5.71 -0.06
C LYS A 36 17.66 -4.24 0.17
N ASP A 37 17.31 -3.52 -0.89
CA ASP A 37 17.00 -2.08 -0.81
C ASP A 37 15.61 -1.80 -0.22
N ILE A 38 14.74 -2.81 -0.12
CA ILE A 38 13.44 -2.71 0.53
C ILE A 38 13.56 -2.89 2.05
N TYR A 39 14.38 -3.82 2.54
CA TYR A 39 14.48 -4.12 3.97
C TYR A 39 15.25 -3.05 4.77
N GLY A 40 14.88 -2.83 6.03
CA GLY A 40 15.56 -1.90 6.93
C GLY A 40 14.72 -0.68 7.28
N ALA A 41 15.38 0.42 7.64
CA ALA A 41 14.72 1.60 8.18
C ALA A 41 14.09 2.49 7.09
N TRP A 42 12.91 3.00 7.39
CA TRP A 42 12.16 3.95 6.58
C TRP A 42 11.54 5.04 7.46
N GLU A 43 11.21 6.17 6.84
CA GLU A 43 10.50 7.27 7.49
C GLU A 43 9.25 7.64 6.72
N LEU A 44 8.12 7.63 7.42
CA LEU A 44 6.85 8.17 6.95
C LEU A 44 6.84 9.68 7.14
N GLN A 45 6.29 10.42 6.18
CA GLN A 45 6.24 11.88 6.22
C GLN A 45 4.87 12.41 5.77
N ASP A 46 4.44 13.53 6.34
CA ASP A 46 3.36 14.34 5.76
C ASP A 46 3.85 15.11 4.53
N ALA A 47 2.92 15.69 3.77
CA ALA A 47 3.26 16.44 2.55
C ALA A 47 4.25 17.60 2.79
N LYS A 48 4.33 18.12 4.03
CA LYS A 48 5.23 19.20 4.43
C LYS A 48 6.55 18.70 5.05
N GLY A 49 6.70 17.41 5.32
CA GLY A 49 7.83 16.84 6.07
C GLY A 49 7.92 17.26 7.54
N SER A 50 6.90 17.94 8.07
CA SER A 50 6.84 18.45 9.44
C SER A 50 6.50 17.35 10.45
N LYS A 51 5.68 16.39 10.04
CA LYS A 51 5.32 15.20 10.80
C LYS A 51 6.06 14.01 10.22
N ARG A 52 6.75 13.28 11.09
CA ARG A 52 7.57 12.13 10.69
C ARG A 52 7.47 11.02 11.72
N CYS A 53 7.55 9.79 11.28
CA CYS A 53 7.72 8.66 12.17
C CYS A 53 8.49 7.52 11.47
N ARG A 54 9.19 6.70 12.25
CA ARG A 54 10.08 5.65 11.73
C ARG A 54 9.41 4.29 11.75
N VAL A 55 9.65 3.50 10.71
CA VAL A 55 9.35 2.05 10.68
C VAL A 55 10.57 1.25 10.21
N VAL A 56 10.60 -0.05 10.51
CA VAL A 56 11.60 -0.98 9.99
C VAL A 56 10.90 -2.13 9.28
N LEU A 57 11.16 -2.30 7.98
CA LEU A 57 10.63 -3.40 7.18
C LEU A 57 11.59 -4.60 7.29
N LYS A 58 11.16 -5.67 7.96
CA LYS A 58 11.97 -6.87 8.17
C LYS A 58 11.68 -7.95 7.12
N SER A 59 12.63 -8.83 6.88
CA SER A 59 12.46 -9.99 6.00
C SER A 59 11.69 -11.15 6.66
N ASP A 60 11.65 -11.20 7.99
CA ASP A 60 10.92 -12.23 8.73
C ASP A 60 9.43 -12.23 8.42
N SER A 61 8.86 -13.40 8.17
CA SER A 61 7.43 -13.54 7.95
C SER A 61 6.63 -13.38 9.25
N THR A 62 5.39 -12.92 9.13
CA THR A 62 4.40 -12.88 10.21
C THR A 62 3.01 -13.15 9.65
N ILE A 63 1.99 -13.21 10.52
CA ILE A 63 0.60 -13.29 10.06
C ILE A 63 0.28 -12.04 9.25
N GLY A 64 -0.11 -12.25 8.00
CA GLY A 64 -0.51 -11.15 7.12
C GLY A 64 0.64 -10.49 6.36
N GLY A 65 1.84 -11.06 6.30
CA GLY A 65 2.92 -10.57 5.45
C GLY A 65 4.30 -10.76 6.08
N SER A 66 5.11 -9.71 6.05
CA SER A 66 6.41 -9.64 6.70
C SER A 66 6.35 -8.71 7.93
N GLN A 67 7.24 -8.93 8.88
CA GLN A 67 7.28 -8.16 10.13
C GLN A 67 7.64 -6.70 9.88
N ILE A 68 6.95 -5.81 10.59
CA ILE A 68 7.24 -4.38 10.62
C ILE A 68 7.42 -3.94 12.08
N ASP A 69 8.52 -3.26 12.37
CA ASP A 69 8.65 -2.55 13.65
C ASP A 69 8.17 -1.11 13.46
N VAL A 70 7.18 -0.71 14.25
CA VAL A 70 6.61 0.64 14.25
C VAL A 70 7.15 1.39 15.48
N ALA A 71 7.72 2.57 15.28
CA ALA A 71 8.18 3.39 16.40
C ALA A 71 7.01 3.80 17.31
N LYS A 72 7.24 3.85 18.63
CA LYS A 72 6.19 4.08 19.65
C LYS A 72 5.43 5.39 19.48
N ASP A 73 6.05 6.39 18.85
CA ASP A 73 5.47 7.71 18.60
C ASP A 73 4.67 7.78 17.29
N CYS A 74 4.73 6.77 16.42
CA CYS A 74 4.03 6.77 15.15
C CYS A 74 2.51 6.96 15.32
N ALA A 75 1.85 6.24 16.22
CA ALA A 75 0.40 6.36 16.44
C ALA A 75 -0.02 7.77 16.90
N ARG A 76 0.87 8.50 17.60
CA ARG A 76 0.61 9.89 17.99
C ARG A 76 0.73 10.85 16.80
N THR A 77 1.63 10.55 15.86
CA THR A 77 1.87 11.36 14.67
C THR A 77 0.84 11.08 13.56
N PHE A 78 0.57 9.80 13.32
CA PHE A 78 -0.32 9.25 12.30
C PHE A 78 -1.15 8.10 12.92
N PRO A 79 -2.42 8.34 13.32
CA PRO A 79 -3.21 7.39 14.10
C PRO A 79 -3.36 5.99 13.50
N VAL A 80 -3.47 5.85 12.18
CA VAL A 80 -3.49 4.58 11.43
C VAL A 80 -2.31 3.67 11.76
N MET A 81 -1.20 4.20 12.29
CA MET A 81 -0.04 3.37 12.64
C MET A 81 -0.24 2.49 13.88
N ASP A 82 -1.26 2.74 14.70
CA ASP A 82 -1.57 1.94 15.91
C ASP A 82 -2.05 0.51 15.59
N GLU A 83 -2.60 0.32 14.41
CA GLU A 83 -3.21 -0.94 13.96
C GLU A 83 -2.30 -1.73 13.00
N ILE A 84 -1.18 -1.16 12.54
CA ILE A 84 -0.29 -1.80 11.58
C ILE A 84 0.53 -2.89 12.25
N THR A 85 0.43 -4.12 11.72
CA THR A 85 1.11 -5.29 12.27
C THR A 85 1.99 -6.02 11.26
N ALA A 86 1.83 -5.74 9.97
CA ALA A 86 2.61 -6.37 8.90
C ALA A 86 2.82 -5.42 7.72
N TRP A 87 3.84 -5.70 6.91
CA TRP A 87 4.02 -5.10 5.60
C TRP A 87 4.07 -6.16 4.49
N ARG A 88 3.86 -5.70 3.26
CA ARG A 88 3.77 -6.52 2.04
C ARG A 88 4.43 -5.80 0.89
N LEU A 89 4.94 -6.56 -0.07
CA LEU A 89 5.39 -6.05 -1.35
C LEU A 89 4.49 -6.61 -2.46
N TYR A 90 3.93 -5.71 -3.26
CA TYR A 90 3.07 -6.03 -4.38
C TYR A 90 3.81 -5.83 -5.69
N GLU A 91 3.27 -6.38 -6.78
CA GLU A 91 3.76 -6.12 -8.13
C GLU A 91 3.87 -4.61 -8.40
N GLY A 92 4.82 -4.21 -9.25
CA GLY A 92 5.15 -2.80 -9.45
C GLY A 92 5.86 -2.18 -8.24
N TRP A 93 6.48 -3.00 -7.38
CA TRP A 93 7.24 -2.57 -6.19
C TRP A 93 6.43 -1.80 -5.15
N THR A 94 5.10 -1.88 -5.20
CA THR A 94 4.23 -1.18 -4.25
C THR A 94 4.39 -1.75 -2.85
N ILE A 95 4.66 -0.89 -1.87
CA ILE A 95 4.76 -1.25 -0.45
C ILE A 95 3.38 -1.08 0.18
N GLY A 96 2.89 -2.09 0.88
CA GLY A 96 1.61 -1.98 1.60
C GLY A 96 1.73 -2.36 3.07
N PHE A 97 1.06 -1.61 3.93
CA PHE A 97 0.95 -1.88 5.36
C PHE A 97 -0.42 -2.46 5.68
N ALA A 98 -0.42 -3.53 6.47
CA ALA A 98 -1.63 -4.28 6.81
C ALA A 98 -1.84 -4.34 8.31
N ASP A 99 -3.12 -4.37 8.69
CA ASP A 99 -3.53 -4.59 10.08
C ASP A 99 -3.56 -6.09 10.46
N ALA A 100 -3.87 -6.37 11.73
CA ALA A 100 -3.95 -7.72 12.27
C ALA A 100 -5.01 -8.59 11.56
N THR A 101 -6.02 -7.98 10.93
CA THR A 101 -7.06 -8.67 10.15
C THR A 101 -6.64 -8.91 8.71
N ARG A 102 -5.38 -8.59 8.35
CA ARG A 102 -4.78 -8.70 7.01
C ARG A 102 -5.30 -7.68 6.02
N LYS A 103 -6.09 -6.69 6.46
CA LYS A 103 -6.60 -5.62 5.60
C LYS A 103 -5.47 -4.66 5.28
N LEU A 104 -5.33 -4.32 3.99
CA LEU A 104 -4.43 -3.26 3.55
C LEU A 104 -4.96 -1.91 4.06
N ARG A 105 -4.12 -1.18 4.78
CA ARG A 105 -4.47 0.12 5.39
C ARG A 105 -3.79 1.29 4.69
N ILE A 106 -2.55 1.08 4.26
CA ILE A 106 -1.76 2.08 3.56
C ILE A 106 -1.06 1.40 2.39
N GLN A 107 -1.04 2.07 1.25
CA GLN A 107 -0.36 1.63 0.05
C GLN A 107 0.54 2.76 -0.45
N PHE A 108 1.79 2.43 -0.76
CA PHE A 108 2.74 3.34 -1.35
C PHE A 108 3.19 2.82 -2.71
N SER A 109 2.95 3.60 -3.76
CA SER A 109 3.41 3.32 -5.12
C SER A 109 4.47 4.35 -5.54
N THR A 110 5.21 4.04 -6.60
CA THR A 110 6.24 4.92 -7.15
C THR A 110 5.75 5.46 -8.49
N PRO A 111 4.88 6.48 -8.53
CA PRO A 111 4.46 7.10 -9.80
C PRO A 111 5.65 7.74 -10.53
N ASP A 112 6.70 8.10 -9.78
CA ASP A 112 7.97 8.61 -10.28
C ASP A 112 9.17 7.89 -9.62
N ASN A 113 9.98 8.60 -8.83
CA ASN A 113 11.14 8.10 -8.09
C ASN A 113 10.92 8.09 -6.57
N ARG A 114 9.70 8.38 -6.08
CA ARG A 114 9.38 8.39 -4.66
C ARG A 114 8.12 7.59 -4.37
N TYR A 115 8.15 6.85 -3.26
CA TYR A 115 6.97 6.17 -2.74
C TYR A 115 5.97 7.18 -2.16
N VAL A 116 4.78 7.26 -2.77
CA VAL A 116 3.67 8.15 -2.41
C VAL A 116 2.47 7.32 -1.97
N ALA A 117 1.81 7.74 -0.90
CA ALA A 117 0.59 7.12 -0.41
C ALA A 117 -0.62 7.56 -1.23
N GLU A 118 -1.33 6.60 -1.83
CA GLU A 118 -2.56 6.85 -2.59
C GLU A 118 -3.63 5.79 -2.26
N PRO A 119 -4.78 6.17 -1.66
CA PRO A 119 -5.10 7.51 -1.14
C PRO A 119 -4.23 7.89 0.07
N GLU A 120 -4.09 9.19 0.30
CA GLU A 120 -3.48 9.71 1.54
C GLU A 120 -4.28 9.20 2.75
N THR A 121 -3.58 8.63 3.73
CA THR A 121 -4.20 8.06 4.93
C THR A 121 -3.62 8.74 6.16
N ASP A 122 -4.47 9.35 6.98
CA ASP A 122 -4.09 10.04 8.22
C ASP A 122 -2.98 11.09 8.09
N GLY A 123 -2.87 11.74 6.93
CA GLY A 123 -1.83 12.74 6.68
C GLY A 123 -0.49 12.16 6.25
N ILE A 124 -0.38 10.84 6.05
CA ILE A 124 0.83 10.19 5.53
C ILE A 124 0.85 10.38 4.01
N PHE A 125 1.86 11.08 3.52
CA PHE A 125 2.03 11.38 2.11
C PHE A 125 3.11 10.51 1.45
N THR A 126 4.24 10.29 2.11
CA THR A 126 5.37 9.53 1.54
C THR A 126 6.01 8.59 2.55
N ILE A 127 6.72 7.60 2.01
CA ILE A 127 7.70 6.80 2.77
C ILE A 127 9.06 6.89 2.08
N VAL A 128 10.11 7.19 2.85
CA VAL A 128 11.47 7.37 2.33
C VAL A 128 12.46 6.47 3.03
N LYS A 129 13.40 5.91 2.27
CA LYS A 129 14.48 5.08 2.80
C LYS A 129 15.42 5.92 3.66
N LYS A 130 15.94 5.34 4.75
CA LYS A 130 16.94 5.97 5.64
C LYS A 130 18.29 5.27 5.59
#